data_AF-A0A139WNA7-F1
#
_entry.id   AF-A0A139WNA7-F1
#
_cell.length_a   1.000
_cell.length_b   1.000
_cell.length_c   1.000
_cell.angle_alpha   90.00
_cell.angle_beta   90.00
_cell.angle_gamma   90.00
#
_symmetry.space_group_name_H-M   'P 1'
#
loop_
_entity.id
_entity.type
_entity.pdbx_description
1 polymer ?
#
loop_
_entity_poly.entity_id
_entity_poly.type
_entity_poly.pdbx_seq_one_letter_code
_entity_poly.pdbx_strand_id
1 'polypeptide(L)'
;MQAITTTPVITDCNKGCKLWRRALNSSCPKVCNGPMDRLTPKALYCVMGCNDAMTKYFNQLKSKLLTPPAPALVADTLSATSLRLEWNFPEAKRVGLTYHVQWKYEELTATWHYCRNVTWFDNDTVLIENLQPYTKYRFRIVLILGHQENQIVSNPSVVISTLASGIPVSPPSSVRVAPIDSTRISVSWEPGPFPHGPLLSYVLQITDNHPDAEVPPEVKVCLYTILLHCDLLHTRTIYPFSTLECANRQRSSNSLACFSWVSRFTTFASCMIEM
;
A
#
# COMPACT_ATOMS: atom_id res chain seq x y z
N MET A 1 6.30 -8.11 -36.70
CA MET A 1 6.93 -6.78 -36.52
C MET A 1 6.01 -5.75 -37.14
N GLN A 2 5.15 -5.09 -36.35
CA GLN A 2 4.28 -4.03 -36.87
C GLN A 2 4.85 -2.69 -36.44
N ALA A 3 5.10 -1.85 -37.44
CA ALA A 3 5.60 -0.49 -37.27
C ALA A 3 4.59 0.32 -36.47
N ILE A 4 5.06 1.00 -35.42
CA ILE A 4 4.30 1.99 -34.67
C ILE A 4 4.08 3.17 -35.61
N THR A 5 2.96 3.20 -36.29
CA THR A 5 2.48 4.34 -37.05
C THR A 5 2.16 5.46 -36.06
N THR A 6 3.03 6.46 -35.96
CA THR A 6 2.68 7.70 -35.25
C THR A 6 1.44 8.29 -35.91
N THR A 7 0.39 8.44 -35.13
CA THR A 7 -0.88 8.98 -35.59
C THR A 7 -0.67 10.41 -36.12
N PRO A 8 -1.40 10.82 -37.17
CA PRO A 8 -1.28 12.16 -37.77
C PRO A 8 -1.43 13.30 -36.75
N VAL A 9 -2.12 13.03 -35.64
CA VAL A 9 -2.34 13.93 -34.50
C VAL A 9 -1.05 14.29 -33.74
N ILE A 10 -0.07 13.39 -33.64
CA ILE A 10 1.20 13.61 -32.90
C ILE A 10 2.17 14.50 -33.70
N THR A 11 2.09 14.44 -35.04
CA THR A 11 2.90 15.24 -35.95
C THR A 11 2.44 16.70 -36.05
N ASP A 12 1.13 16.95 -36.04
CA ASP A 12 0.57 18.32 -36.01
C ASP A 12 0.73 18.99 -34.64
N CYS A 13 0.77 18.18 -33.57
CA CYS A 13 1.06 18.62 -32.21
C CYS A 13 2.45 19.24 -32.07
N ASN A 14 3.49 18.68 -32.71
CA ASN A 14 4.85 19.25 -32.75
C ASN A 14 4.99 20.52 -33.61
N LYS A 15 3.94 20.89 -34.36
CA LYS A 15 3.92 22.06 -35.25
C LYS A 15 3.26 23.27 -34.58
N GLY A 16 2.09 23.10 -33.96
CA GLY A 16 1.34 24.18 -33.30
C GLY A 16 2.04 24.76 -32.07
N CYS A 17 2.67 23.86 -31.32
CA CYS A 17 3.76 24.10 -30.40
C CYS A 17 4.65 25.25 -30.93
N LYS A 18 5.31 25.12 -32.11
CA LYS A 18 6.49 25.92 -32.64
C LYS A 18 6.13 27.36 -32.95
N LEU A 19 4.85 27.57 -33.21
CA LEU A 19 4.25 28.84 -33.55
C LEU A 19 3.89 29.65 -32.30
N TRP A 20 3.63 28.97 -31.18
CA TRP A 20 3.16 29.63 -29.96
C TRP A 20 4.23 30.47 -29.28
N ARG A 21 5.32 29.92 -28.72
CA ARG A 21 6.19 30.76 -27.86
C ARG A 21 6.99 31.73 -28.80
N ARG A 22 7.03 31.49 -30.13
CA ARG A 22 7.40 32.47 -31.18
C ARG A 22 6.54 33.76 -31.08
N ALA A 23 5.28 33.65 -30.71
CA ALA A 23 4.35 34.76 -30.57
C ALA A 23 4.46 35.62 -29.30
N LEU A 24 5.33 35.25 -28.35
CA LEU A 24 5.42 35.93 -27.06
C LEU A 24 6.47 37.07 -27.02
N ASN A 25 7.46 37.07 -27.91
CA ASN A 25 8.56 38.06 -27.91
C ASN A 25 8.53 39.06 -29.11
N SER A 26 7.57 38.92 -30.01
CA SER A 26 7.08 40.00 -30.88
C SER A 26 5.56 39.85 -30.96
N SER A 27 4.82 40.83 -31.50
CA SER A 27 3.43 40.52 -31.88
C SER A 27 3.43 39.22 -32.69
N CYS A 28 2.54 38.32 -32.30
CA CYS A 28 2.36 36.95 -32.78
C CYS A 28 2.68 36.69 -34.27
N PRO A 29 2.33 37.60 -35.22
CA PRO A 29 2.49 37.33 -36.65
C PRO A 29 3.94 37.23 -37.18
N LYS A 30 4.93 37.92 -36.61
CA LYS A 30 6.26 38.08 -37.25
C LYS A 30 7.19 36.88 -37.07
N VAL A 31 7.08 36.15 -35.97
CA VAL A 31 8.08 35.13 -35.65
C VAL A 31 7.81 33.83 -36.41
N CYS A 32 6.57 33.58 -36.85
CA CYS A 32 6.12 32.37 -37.54
C CYS A 32 6.74 32.14 -38.95
N ASN A 33 7.39 33.13 -39.56
CA ASN A 33 7.70 33.12 -41.00
C ASN A 33 9.22 33.01 -41.38
N GLY A 34 10.07 32.19 -40.71
CA GLY A 34 11.50 32.07 -41.12
C GLY A 34 12.16 30.65 -41.06
N PRO A 35 13.27 30.39 -41.82
CA PRO A 35 13.75 29.06 -42.22
C PRO A 35 14.67 28.34 -41.19
N MET A 36 14.94 27.04 -41.39
CA MET A 36 15.14 25.96 -40.39
C MET A 36 16.50 25.23 -40.46
N ASP A 37 17.13 24.91 -39.31
CA ASP A 37 17.47 23.49 -38.96
C ASP A 37 17.91 23.24 -37.49
N ARG A 38 17.70 22.00 -37.01
CA ARG A 38 17.95 21.34 -35.69
C ARG A 38 17.61 22.13 -34.39
N LEU A 39 16.64 21.59 -33.62
CA LEU A 39 15.78 22.27 -32.61
C LEU A 39 16.26 23.66 -32.16
N THR A 40 15.98 24.62 -33.04
CA THR A 40 16.20 26.06 -32.86
C THR A 40 15.53 26.58 -31.58
N PRO A 41 15.87 27.76 -31.03
CA PRO A 41 15.10 28.40 -29.95
C PRO A 41 13.59 28.39 -30.21
N LYS A 42 13.19 28.53 -31.48
CA LYS A 42 11.82 28.43 -32.01
C LYS A 42 11.17 27.05 -31.73
N ALA A 43 11.96 25.99 -31.68
CA ALA A 43 11.60 24.63 -31.27
C ALA A 43 11.51 24.45 -29.75
N LEU A 44 12.26 25.20 -28.95
CA LEU A 44 11.95 25.29 -27.53
C LEU A 44 10.59 25.95 -27.45
N TYR A 45 10.46 27.14 -28.05
CA TYR A 45 9.22 27.89 -28.14
C TYR A 45 8.00 27.10 -28.62
N CYS A 46 8.30 26.02 -29.31
CA CYS A 46 7.39 24.95 -29.50
C CYS A 46 6.74 24.42 -28.23
N VAL A 47 7.58 23.69 -27.52
CA VAL A 47 7.27 22.71 -26.49
C VAL A 47 6.52 23.38 -25.34
N MET A 48 6.90 24.59 -24.93
CA MET A 48 6.14 25.29 -23.90
C MET A 48 4.74 25.67 -24.35
N GLY A 49 4.57 26.05 -25.61
CA GLY A 49 3.26 26.32 -26.14
C GLY A 49 2.39 25.07 -26.13
N CYS A 50 2.87 23.95 -26.67
CA CYS A 50 2.09 22.71 -26.59
C CYS A 50 1.82 22.27 -25.16
N ASN A 51 2.82 22.31 -24.27
CA ASN A 51 2.61 21.93 -22.89
C ASN A 51 1.56 22.83 -22.22
N ASP A 52 1.53 24.14 -22.50
CA ASP A 52 0.47 25.04 -22.02
C ASP A 52 -0.88 24.75 -22.69
N ALA A 53 -0.89 24.44 -24.00
CA ALA A 53 -2.10 24.02 -24.73
C ALA A 53 -2.72 22.77 -24.11
N MET A 54 -1.88 21.75 -23.89
CA MET A 54 -2.23 20.48 -23.32
C MET A 54 -2.69 20.65 -21.89
N THR A 55 -2.00 21.46 -21.09
CA THR A 55 -2.40 21.78 -19.72
C THR A 55 -3.77 22.48 -19.70
N LYS A 56 -3.99 23.47 -20.56
CA LYS A 56 -5.29 24.16 -20.69
C LYS A 56 -6.39 23.22 -21.16
N TYR A 57 -6.12 22.39 -22.16
CA TYR A 57 -7.07 21.39 -22.65
C TYR A 57 -7.46 20.41 -21.55
N PHE A 58 -6.49 19.83 -20.84
CA PHE A 58 -6.78 18.90 -19.75
C PHE A 58 -7.47 19.59 -18.57
N ASN A 59 -7.15 20.85 -18.27
CA ASN A 59 -7.87 21.61 -17.23
C ASN A 59 -9.34 21.87 -17.62
N GLN A 60 -9.61 22.21 -18.88
CA GLN A 60 -10.97 22.34 -19.39
C GLN A 60 -11.70 20.99 -19.44
N LEU A 61 -11.00 19.91 -19.76
CA LEU A 61 -11.57 18.57 -19.73
C LEU A 61 -11.91 18.16 -18.30
N LYS A 62 -11.01 18.41 -17.33
CA LYS A 62 -11.24 18.21 -15.90
C LYS A 62 -12.39 19.05 -15.36
N SER A 63 -12.63 20.26 -15.86
CA SER A 63 -13.75 21.10 -15.41
C SER A 63 -15.09 20.68 -15.99
N LYS A 64 -15.09 20.07 -17.18
CA LYS A 64 -16.29 19.51 -17.82
C LYS A 64 -16.65 18.13 -17.30
N LEU A 65 -15.65 17.32 -16.98
CA LEU A 65 -15.84 16.01 -16.35
C LEU A 65 -16.14 16.21 -14.87
N LEU A 66 -17.21 15.59 -14.38
CA LEU A 66 -17.46 15.52 -12.95
C LEU A 66 -16.42 14.62 -12.27
N THR A 67 -16.36 14.66 -10.94
CA THR A 67 -15.59 13.68 -10.18
C THR A 67 -16.29 12.33 -10.27
N PRO A 68 -15.57 11.23 -10.63
CA PRO A 68 -16.16 9.90 -10.64
C PRO A 68 -16.67 9.53 -9.24
N PRO A 69 -17.77 8.78 -9.13
CA PRO A 69 -18.27 8.32 -7.85
C PRO A 69 -17.26 7.39 -7.17
N ALA A 70 -17.36 7.30 -5.84
CA ALA A 70 -16.58 6.33 -5.09
C ALA A 70 -16.97 4.90 -5.52
N PRO A 71 -16.00 3.99 -5.70
CA PRO A 71 -16.32 2.62 -6.06
C PRO A 71 -17.00 1.90 -4.90
N ALA A 72 -18.03 1.11 -5.21
CA ALA A 72 -18.78 0.30 -4.27
C ALA A 72 -18.35 -1.16 -4.35
N LEU A 73 -18.47 -1.90 -3.24
CA LEU A 73 -18.25 -3.33 -3.20
C LEU A 73 -19.47 -4.05 -3.78
N VAL A 74 -19.24 -4.92 -4.76
CA VAL A 74 -20.31 -5.79 -5.27
C VAL A 74 -20.62 -6.85 -4.21
N ALA A 75 -21.91 -6.98 -3.86
CA ALA A 75 -22.38 -7.95 -2.87
C ALA A 75 -21.89 -9.37 -3.17
N ASP A 76 -21.60 -10.14 -2.13
CA ASP A 76 -21.19 -11.55 -2.18
C ASP A 76 -19.91 -11.87 -2.98
N THR A 77 -19.14 -10.85 -3.39
CA THR A 77 -17.86 -11.06 -4.10
C THR A 77 -16.63 -10.98 -3.21
N LEU A 78 -16.81 -10.59 -1.95
CA LEU A 78 -15.73 -10.40 -0.99
C LEU A 78 -15.16 -11.74 -0.55
N SER A 79 -13.84 -11.91 -0.73
CA SER A 79 -13.08 -13.06 -0.26
C SER A 79 -11.96 -12.62 0.70
N ALA A 80 -11.11 -13.57 1.09
CA ALA A 80 -9.93 -13.26 1.89
C ALA A 80 -8.83 -12.54 1.08
N THR A 81 -8.76 -12.75 -0.23
CA THR A 81 -7.65 -12.26 -1.07
C THR A 81 -8.13 -11.51 -2.32
N SER A 82 -9.44 -11.38 -2.49
CA SER A 82 -10.03 -10.72 -3.65
C SER A 82 -11.38 -10.09 -3.33
N LEU A 83 -11.78 -9.13 -4.17
CA LEU A 83 -13.10 -8.51 -4.13
C LEU A 83 -13.43 -7.91 -5.51
N ARG A 84 -14.71 -7.64 -5.74
CA ARG A 84 -15.16 -6.94 -6.95
C ARG A 84 -15.69 -5.57 -6.60
N LEU A 85 -15.22 -4.55 -7.32
CA LEU A 85 -15.74 -3.19 -7.22
C LEU A 85 -16.61 -2.87 -8.42
N GLU A 86 -17.60 -2.02 -8.20
CA GLU A 86 -18.45 -1.42 -9.23
C GLU A 86 -18.47 0.11 -9.09
N TRP A 87 -18.56 0.79 -10.21
CA TRP A 87 -18.80 2.24 -10.27
C TRP A 87 -19.54 2.54 -11.58
N ASN A 88 -20.25 3.66 -11.64
CA ASN A 88 -20.91 4.08 -12.87
C ASN A 88 -20.47 5.51 -13.20
N PHE A 89 -19.74 5.69 -14.30
CA PHE A 89 -19.28 7.01 -14.74
C PHE A 89 -19.38 7.18 -16.26
N PRO A 90 -20.60 7.40 -16.79
CA PRO A 90 -20.84 7.42 -18.23
C PRO A 90 -20.10 8.56 -18.94
N GLU A 91 -19.79 9.67 -18.26
CA GLU A 91 -19.06 10.81 -18.81
C GLU A 91 -17.65 10.43 -19.27
N ALA A 92 -16.91 9.64 -18.49
CA ALA A 92 -15.60 9.15 -18.89
C ALA A 92 -15.66 8.18 -20.06
N LYS A 93 -16.67 7.31 -20.10
CA LYS A 93 -16.89 6.37 -21.23
C LYS A 93 -17.14 7.10 -22.54
N ARG A 94 -17.97 8.17 -22.52
CA ARG A 94 -18.26 8.98 -23.71
C ARG A 94 -17.01 9.60 -24.32
N VAL A 95 -16.01 9.91 -23.49
CA VAL A 95 -14.74 10.50 -23.91
C VAL A 95 -13.67 9.41 -24.20
N GLY A 96 -13.95 8.14 -23.93
CA GLY A 96 -13.02 7.03 -24.15
C GLY A 96 -11.86 7.00 -23.15
N LEU A 97 -12.08 7.46 -21.91
CA LEU A 97 -11.05 7.43 -20.87
C LEU A 97 -10.92 6.05 -20.23
N THR A 98 -9.69 5.65 -19.95
CA THR A 98 -9.37 4.39 -19.27
C THR A 98 -9.43 4.57 -17.75
N TYR A 99 -10.07 3.61 -17.09
CA TYR A 99 -10.11 3.53 -15.64
C TYR A 99 -8.88 2.83 -15.08
N HIS A 100 -8.41 3.30 -13.94
CA HIS A 100 -7.44 2.64 -13.10
C HIS A 100 -7.97 2.58 -11.67
N VAL A 101 -7.54 1.58 -10.91
CA VAL A 101 -7.89 1.46 -9.50
C VAL A 101 -6.64 1.67 -8.66
N GLN A 102 -6.81 2.46 -7.61
CA GLN A 102 -5.83 2.58 -6.54
C GLN A 102 -6.38 2.05 -5.24
N TRP A 103 -5.49 1.54 -4.40
CA TRP A 103 -5.79 1.04 -3.07
C TRP A 103 -4.82 1.62 -2.05
N LYS A 104 -5.24 1.64 -0.80
CA LYS A 104 -4.35 1.85 0.35
C LYS A 104 -4.85 1.04 1.53
N TYR A 105 -3.95 0.77 2.48
CA TYR A 105 -4.33 0.30 3.79
C TYR A 105 -5.04 1.43 4.55
N GLU A 106 -6.05 1.11 5.35
CA GLU A 106 -6.70 2.14 6.17
C GLU A 106 -5.79 2.62 7.31
N GLU A 107 -5.06 1.70 7.93
CA GLU A 107 -4.39 1.94 9.22
C GLU A 107 -2.84 1.92 9.12
N LEU A 108 -2.26 1.54 7.98
CA LEU A 108 -0.79 1.37 7.84
C LEU A 108 -0.10 2.52 7.13
N THR A 109 -0.60 2.92 5.96
CA THR A 109 0.06 3.93 5.12
C THR A 109 -0.97 4.89 4.50
N ALA A 110 -0.59 6.16 4.41
CA ALA A 110 -1.39 7.16 3.68
C ALA A 110 -1.18 7.10 2.15
N THR A 111 -0.25 6.27 1.68
CA THR A 111 0.16 6.20 0.28
C THR A 111 -0.78 5.33 -0.55
N TRP A 112 -1.24 5.86 -1.67
CA TRP A 112 -2.06 5.13 -2.63
C TRP A 112 -1.17 4.34 -3.60
N HIS A 113 -1.53 3.08 -3.84
CA HIS A 113 -0.86 2.17 -4.75
C HIS A 113 -1.80 1.80 -5.90
N TYR A 114 -1.27 1.74 -7.12
CA TYR A 114 -2.03 1.23 -8.26
C TYR A 114 -2.22 -0.29 -8.15
N CYS A 115 -3.44 -0.76 -8.41
CA CYS A 115 -3.68 -2.19 -8.57
C CYS A 115 -2.95 -2.69 -9.83
N ARG A 116 -2.08 -3.70 -9.67
CA ARG A 116 -1.33 -4.30 -10.79
C ARG A 116 -2.08 -5.43 -11.47
N ASN A 117 -2.77 -6.25 -10.67
CA ASN A 117 -3.51 -7.43 -11.12
C ASN A 117 -5.01 -7.15 -10.99
N VAL A 118 -5.63 -6.74 -12.10
CA VAL A 118 -7.06 -6.45 -12.17
C VAL A 118 -7.68 -7.09 -13.40
N THR A 119 -8.89 -7.61 -13.26
CA THR A 119 -9.68 -8.14 -14.37
C THR A 119 -10.93 -7.30 -14.54
N TRP A 120 -11.06 -6.66 -15.70
CA TRP A 120 -12.19 -5.78 -16.03
C TRP A 120 -13.32 -6.57 -16.67
N PHE A 121 -14.55 -6.19 -16.37
CA PHE A 121 -15.78 -6.75 -16.96
C PHE A 121 -16.59 -5.66 -17.67
N ASP A 122 -17.46 -6.08 -18.60
CA ASP A 122 -18.23 -5.16 -19.46
C ASP A 122 -19.27 -4.30 -18.71
N ASN A 123 -19.58 -4.64 -17.46
CA ASN A 123 -20.59 -4.00 -16.62
C ASN A 123 -20.01 -2.96 -15.64
N ASP A 124 -18.87 -2.35 -15.95
CA ASP A 124 -18.16 -1.40 -15.06
C ASP A 124 -17.78 -2.01 -13.71
N THR A 125 -17.45 -3.29 -13.72
CA THR A 125 -16.91 -3.97 -12.56
C THR A 125 -15.48 -4.41 -12.79
N VAL A 126 -14.73 -4.50 -11.70
CA VAL A 126 -13.34 -4.94 -11.71
C VAL A 126 -13.09 -5.89 -10.56
N LEU A 127 -12.52 -7.06 -10.86
CA LEU A 127 -11.99 -7.97 -9.87
C LEU A 127 -10.58 -7.53 -9.49
N ILE A 128 -10.36 -7.37 -8.19
CA ILE A 128 -9.06 -7.08 -7.60
C ILE A 128 -8.63 -8.32 -6.83
N GLU A 129 -7.41 -8.79 -7.09
CA GLU A 129 -6.84 -10.00 -6.48
C GLU A 129 -5.53 -9.71 -5.75
N ASN A 130 -5.01 -10.70 -5.03
CA ASN A 130 -3.78 -10.64 -4.26
C ASN A 130 -3.83 -9.61 -3.11
N LEU A 131 -5.00 -9.45 -2.50
CA LEU A 131 -5.17 -8.70 -1.26
C LEU A 131 -4.71 -9.52 -0.05
N GLN A 132 -4.33 -8.85 1.03
CA GLN A 132 -3.99 -9.49 2.30
C GLN A 132 -5.27 -9.90 3.03
N PRO A 133 -5.36 -11.14 3.54
CA PRO A 133 -6.44 -11.57 4.41
C PRO A 133 -6.57 -10.72 5.67
N TYR A 134 -7.80 -10.64 6.20
CA TYR A 134 -8.12 -9.94 7.45
C TYR A 134 -7.54 -8.52 7.53
N THR A 135 -7.59 -7.78 6.42
CA THR A 135 -6.96 -6.46 6.28
C THR A 135 -7.96 -5.43 5.77
N LYS A 136 -7.89 -4.21 6.31
CA LYS A 136 -8.77 -3.09 5.94
C LYS A 136 -8.17 -2.26 4.81
N TYR A 137 -8.94 -2.11 3.74
CA TYR A 137 -8.56 -1.36 2.55
C TYR A 137 -9.53 -0.21 2.26
N ARG A 138 -9.02 0.81 1.57
CA ARG A 138 -9.82 1.74 0.78
C ARG A 138 -9.39 1.70 -0.67
N PHE A 139 -10.36 1.87 -1.56
CA PHE A 139 -10.14 1.91 -3.00
C PHE A 139 -10.63 3.23 -3.58
N ARG A 140 -10.06 3.64 -4.70
CA ARG A 140 -10.55 4.77 -5.49
C ARG A 140 -10.31 4.54 -6.97
N ILE A 141 -11.15 5.16 -7.78
CA ILE A 141 -11.02 5.17 -9.24
C ILE A 141 -10.15 6.35 -9.65
N VAL A 142 -9.28 6.11 -10.61
CA VAL A 142 -8.37 7.10 -11.19
C VAL A 142 -8.54 7.09 -12.69
N LEU A 143 -8.77 8.27 -13.26
CA LEU A 143 -8.80 8.51 -14.70
C LEU A 143 -7.52 9.25 -15.08
N ILE A 144 -6.77 8.73 -16.04
CA ILE A 144 -5.54 9.38 -16.52
C ILE A 144 -5.87 10.18 -17.79
N LEU A 145 -5.60 11.48 -17.76
CA LEU A 145 -5.82 12.40 -18.88
C LEU A 145 -4.46 12.71 -19.54
N GLY A 146 -4.08 11.90 -20.52
CA GLY A 146 -2.80 12.01 -21.20
C GLY A 146 -1.64 11.56 -20.32
N HIS A 147 -0.99 12.49 -19.60
CA HIS A 147 0.13 12.18 -18.70
C HIS A 147 -0.36 11.84 -17.29
N GLN A 148 0.40 11.01 -16.57
CA GLN A 148 0.04 10.51 -15.24
C GLN A 148 -0.20 11.61 -14.19
N GLU A 149 0.42 12.78 -14.35
CA GLU A 149 0.21 13.94 -13.46
C GLU A 149 -1.18 14.56 -13.62
N ASN A 150 -1.82 14.35 -14.77
CA ASN A 150 -3.15 14.85 -15.08
C ASN A 150 -4.19 13.77 -14.82
N GLN A 151 -4.54 13.59 -13.55
CA GLN A 151 -5.54 12.62 -13.14
C GLN A 151 -6.81 13.25 -12.57
N ILE A 152 -7.94 12.56 -12.72
CA ILE A 152 -9.16 12.79 -11.93
C ILE A 152 -9.30 11.58 -11.00
N VAL A 153 -9.43 11.85 -9.71
CA VAL A 153 -9.55 10.80 -8.68
C VAL A 153 -10.93 10.85 -8.05
N SER A 154 -11.55 9.69 -7.84
CA SER A 154 -12.80 9.60 -7.07
C SER A 154 -12.54 9.85 -5.58
N ASN A 155 -13.61 10.10 -4.84
CA ASN A 155 -13.58 9.89 -3.39
C ASN A 155 -13.22 8.42 -3.09
N PRO A 156 -12.56 8.15 -1.95
CA PRO A 156 -12.32 6.79 -1.48
C PRO A 156 -13.63 6.04 -1.24
N SER A 157 -13.61 4.73 -1.45
CA SER A 157 -14.66 3.81 -1.01
C SER A 157 -14.85 3.88 0.51
N VAL A 158 -15.95 3.28 0.97
CA VAL A 158 -16.05 2.83 2.36
C VAL A 158 -14.89 1.89 2.70
N VAL A 159 -14.59 1.74 3.99
CA VAL A 159 -13.56 0.79 4.43
C VAL A 159 -14.07 -0.63 4.15
N ILE A 160 -13.29 -1.42 3.42
CA ILE A 160 -13.61 -2.81 3.10
C ILE A 160 -12.61 -3.70 3.84
N SER A 161 -13.11 -4.63 4.65
CA SER A 161 -12.30 -5.60 5.38
C SER A 161 -12.35 -6.94 4.66
N THR A 162 -11.20 -7.47 4.23
CA THR A 162 -11.13 -8.82 3.64
C THR A 162 -11.40 -9.90 4.69
N LEU A 163 -11.84 -11.06 4.23
CA LEU A 163 -12.14 -12.18 5.14
C LEU A 163 -10.84 -12.74 5.76
N ALA A 164 -10.99 -13.36 6.94
CA ALA A 164 -9.89 -14.10 7.57
C ALA A 164 -9.57 -15.37 6.78
N SER A 165 -8.28 -15.59 6.49
CA SER A 165 -7.81 -16.83 5.88
C SER A 165 -6.31 -16.99 6.09
N GLY A 166 -5.91 -18.21 6.43
CA GLY A 166 -4.52 -18.58 6.59
C GLY A 166 -4.00 -18.33 8.00
N ILE A 167 -2.69 -18.10 8.04
CA ILE A 167 -1.86 -18.00 9.25
C ILE A 167 -1.24 -16.61 9.30
N PRO A 168 -0.87 -16.10 10.49
CA PRO A 168 -0.15 -14.84 10.60
C PRO A 168 1.16 -14.89 9.83
N VAL A 169 1.40 -13.90 8.97
CA VAL A 169 2.63 -13.81 8.16
C VAL A 169 3.52 -12.65 8.56
N SER A 170 3.03 -11.78 9.44
CA SER A 170 3.82 -10.72 10.05
C SER A 170 4.22 -11.10 11.47
N PRO A 171 5.44 -10.75 11.91
CA PRO A 171 5.80 -10.86 13.32
C PRO A 171 4.99 -9.91 14.20
N PRO A 172 4.86 -10.19 15.51
CA PRO A 172 4.38 -9.22 16.48
C PRO A 172 5.16 -7.91 16.35
N SER A 173 4.43 -6.81 16.44
CA SER A 173 4.99 -5.46 16.39
C SER A 173 5.22 -4.92 17.80
N SER A 174 5.95 -3.82 17.91
CA SER A 174 6.12 -3.09 19.18
C SER A 174 6.59 -3.94 20.37
N VAL A 175 7.39 -4.98 20.14
CA VAL A 175 7.92 -5.82 21.22
C VAL A 175 8.84 -4.99 22.12
N ARG A 176 8.48 -4.88 23.40
CA ARG A 176 9.20 -4.10 24.41
C ARG A 176 9.46 -4.98 25.63
N VAL A 177 10.64 -4.79 26.21
CA VAL A 177 11.04 -5.40 27.47
C VAL A 177 11.43 -4.28 28.42
N ALA A 178 10.83 -4.25 29.61
CA ALA A 178 11.10 -3.25 30.63
C ALA A 178 11.31 -3.92 31.99
N PRO A 179 12.37 -3.60 32.75
CA PRO A 179 12.50 -4.04 34.13
C PRO A 179 11.43 -3.36 35.00
N ILE A 180 10.76 -4.12 35.85
CA ILE A 180 9.81 -3.61 36.83
C ILE A 180 10.49 -3.43 38.18
N ASP A 181 11.29 -4.41 38.59
CA ASP A 181 12.16 -4.35 39.78
C ASP A 181 13.36 -5.32 39.61
N SER A 182 14.13 -5.54 40.67
CA SER A 182 15.31 -6.40 40.67
C SER A 182 15.00 -7.88 40.42
N THR A 183 13.73 -8.29 40.47
CA THR A 183 13.31 -9.67 40.27
C THR A 183 12.20 -9.83 39.24
N ARG A 184 11.79 -8.79 38.52
CA ARG A 184 10.70 -8.88 37.55
C ARG A 184 10.96 -8.05 36.31
N ILE A 185 10.66 -8.66 35.16
CA ILE A 185 10.63 -7.98 33.86
C ILE A 185 9.23 -8.05 33.26
N SER A 186 8.86 -6.99 32.54
CA SER A 186 7.64 -6.93 31.74
C SER A 186 7.99 -7.05 30.28
N VAL A 187 7.32 -7.96 29.58
CA VAL A 187 7.41 -8.13 28.12
C VAL A 187 6.05 -7.80 27.53
N SER A 188 5.99 -6.87 26.60
CA SER A 188 4.75 -6.46 25.92
C SER A 188 4.95 -6.42 24.40
N TRP A 189 3.91 -6.70 23.65
CA TRP A 189 3.91 -6.69 22.18
C TRP A 189 2.54 -6.29 21.64
N GLU A 190 2.48 -5.99 20.35
CA GLU A 190 1.24 -5.76 19.61
C GLU A 190 1.13 -6.78 18.47
N PRO A 191 -0.08 -7.10 17.99
CA PRO A 191 -0.25 -7.88 16.76
C PRO A 191 0.58 -7.32 15.61
N GLY A 192 1.10 -8.20 14.77
CA GLY A 192 1.67 -7.76 13.50
C GLY A 192 0.63 -7.13 12.56
N PRO A 193 1.05 -6.35 11.57
CA PRO A 193 0.14 -5.69 10.62
C PRO A 193 -0.66 -6.64 9.72
N PHE A 194 -0.21 -7.90 9.56
CA PHE A 194 -0.82 -8.91 8.70
C PHE A 194 -1.05 -10.22 9.48
N PRO A 195 -2.00 -10.21 10.44
CA PRO A 195 -2.29 -11.39 11.27
C PRO A 195 -3.11 -12.44 10.49
N HIS A 196 -3.67 -12.08 9.33
CA HIS A 196 -4.44 -12.94 8.42
C HIS A 196 -5.70 -13.58 9.01
N GLY A 197 -6.00 -13.32 10.27
CA GLY A 197 -7.20 -13.73 10.97
C GLY A 197 -7.20 -13.27 12.43
N PRO A 198 -8.25 -13.60 13.19
CA PRO A 198 -8.29 -13.35 14.62
C PRO A 198 -7.22 -14.20 15.33
N LEU A 199 -6.32 -13.54 16.04
CA LEU A 199 -5.30 -14.19 16.86
C LEU A 199 -5.95 -14.80 18.11
N LEU A 200 -5.55 -16.03 18.46
CA LEU A 200 -6.08 -16.75 19.61
C LEU A 200 -5.16 -16.64 20.83
N SER A 201 -3.87 -16.80 20.62
CA SER A 201 -2.87 -16.78 21.68
C SER A 201 -1.48 -16.48 21.13
N TYR A 202 -0.61 -16.07 22.04
CA TYR A 202 0.83 -15.99 21.81
C TYR A 202 1.53 -17.09 22.61
N VAL A 203 2.64 -17.62 22.09
CA VAL A 203 3.54 -18.47 22.86
C VAL A 203 4.86 -17.74 23.00
N LEU A 204 5.31 -17.56 24.23
CA LEU A 204 6.63 -17.00 24.51
C LEU A 204 7.59 -18.15 24.79
N GLN A 205 8.65 -18.19 23.99
CA GLN A 205 9.78 -19.08 24.20
C GLN A 205 10.95 -18.22 24.68
N ILE A 206 11.37 -18.50 25.89
CA ILE A 206 12.57 -17.92 26.51
C ILE A 206 13.70 -18.91 26.23
N THR A 207 14.89 -18.45 25.89
CA THR A 207 16.05 -19.34 25.78
C THR A 207 17.19 -18.76 26.59
N ASP A 208 17.74 -19.56 27.50
CA ASP A 208 18.99 -19.21 28.18
C ASP A 208 20.14 -19.79 27.34
N ASN A 209 21.12 -18.95 26.99
CA ASN A 209 22.28 -19.37 26.20
C ASN A 209 23.40 -19.96 27.08
N HIS A 210 23.18 -20.14 28.38
CA HIS A 210 24.14 -20.77 29.28
C HIS A 210 24.26 -22.29 28.99
N PRO A 211 25.48 -22.85 28.91
CA PRO A 211 25.70 -24.27 28.56
C PRO A 211 25.01 -25.27 29.50
N ASP A 212 24.68 -24.86 30.72
CA ASP A 212 24.02 -25.69 31.75
C ASP A 212 22.54 -25.35 31.98
N ALA A 213 21.92 -24.53 31.13
CA ALA A 213 20.54 -24.13 31.34
C ALA A 213 19.52 -25.23 30.96
N GLU A 214 18.61 -25.53 31.87
CA GLU A 214 17.41 -26.30 31.55
C GLU A 214 16.52 -25.54 30.55
N VAL A 215 15.89 -26.27 29.63
CA VAL A 215 14.92 -25.69 28.68
C VAL A 215 13.79 -25.04 29.49
N PRO A 216 13.61 -23.72 29.43
CA PRO A 216 12.57 -23.07 30.21
C PRO A 216 11.18 -23.44 29.65
N PRO A 217 10.14 -23.41 30.50
CA PRO A 217 8.79 -23.79 30.08
C PRO A 217 8.23 -22.84 29.02
N GLU A 218 7.54 -23.39 28.01
CA GLU A 218 6.77 -22.59 27.05
C GLU A 218 5.59 -21.91 27.77
N VAL A 219 5.51 -20.58 27.66
CA VAL A 219 4.42 -19.84 28.28
C VAL A 219 3.41 -19.42 27.21
N LYS A 220 2.19 -19.97 27.29
CA LYS A 220 1.06 -19.57 26.44
C LYS A 220 0.31 -18.41 27.08
N VAL A 221 0.14 -17.32 26.35
CA VAL A 221 -0.45 -16.08 26.85
C VAL A 221 -1.55 -15.63 25.90
N CYS A 222 -2.74 -15.30 26.44
CA CYS A 222 -3.83 -14.68 25.67
C CYS A 222 -3.81 -13.14 25.73
N LEU A 223 -2.82 -12.58 26.43
CA LEU A 223 -2.65 -11.15 26.67
C LEU A 223 -1.47 -10.62 25.86
N TYR A 224 -1.50 -9.31 25.59
CA TYR A 224 -0.44 -8.58 24.87
C TYR A 224 0.76 -8.19 25.77
N THR A 225 0.68 -8.52 27.06
CA THR A 225 1.72 -8.24 28.07
C THR A 225 1.83 -9.40 29.04
N ILE A 226 3.06 -9.75 29.43
CA ILE A 226 3.38 -10.72 30.49
C ILE A 226 4.44 -10.15 31.45
N LEU A 227 4.31 -10.50 32.73
CA LEU A 227 5.32 -10.26 33.75
C LEU A 227 6.05 -11.58 34.03
N LEU A 228 7.38 -11.56 33.91
CA LEU A 228 8.25 -12.71 34.20
C LEU A 228 9.07 -12.42 35.46
N HIS A 229 9.24 -13.44 36.31
CA HIS A 229 10.10 -13.37 37.49
C HIS A 229 11.54 -13.76 37.12
N CYS A 230 12.53 -13.02 37.61
CA CYS A 230 13.95 -13.21 37.35
C CYS A 230 14.55 -14.39 38.13
N ASP A 231 13.80 -15.07 39.00
CA ASP A 231 14.26 -16.32 39.64
C ASP A 231 14.55 -17.43 38.60
N LEU A 232 14.12 -17.23 37.35
CA LEU A 232 14.40 -18.08 36.18
C LEU A 232 15.53 -17.51 35.27
N LEU A 233 16.19 -16.41 35.66
CA LEU A 233 17.10 -15.64 34.80
C LEU A 233 18.42 -15.32 35.53
N HIS A 234 19.53 -15.75 34.96
CA HIS A 234 20.89 -15.44 35.41
C HIS A 234 21.26 -13.97 35.17
N THR A 235 21.98 -13.38 36.13
CA THR A 235 22.47 -12.00 36.05
C THR A 235 23.48 -11.83 34.89
N ARG A 236 23.37 -10.74 34.12
CA ARG A 236 24.23 -10.38 32.97
C ARG A 236 24.17 -11.33 31.76
N THR A 237 23.08 -12.09 31.62
CA THR A 237 22.88 -12.98 30.47
C THR A 237 21.96 -12.33 29.42
N ILE A 238 22.31 -12.48 28.13
CA ILE A 238 21.45 -12.08 27.01
C ILE A 238 20.46 -13.21 26.76
N TYR A 239 19.17 -12.94 26.95
CA TYR A 239 18.10 -13.88 26.68
C TYR A 239 17.49 -13.62 25.29
N PRO A 240 17.73 -14.49 24.29
CA PRO A 240 16.90 -14.50 23.09
C PRO A 240 15.47 -14.90 23.46
N PHE A 241 14.51 -14.14 22.93
CA PHE A 241 13.08 -14.45 23.04
C PHE A 241 12.51 -14.71 21.64
N SER A 242 11.68 -15.74 21.51
CA SER A 242 10.81 -15.91 20.34
C SER A 242 9.36 -15.73 20.77
N THR A 243 8.63 -14.96 19.96
CA THR A 243 7.17 -14.83 20.09
C THR A 243 6.55 -15.63 18.96
N LEU A 244 5.62 -16.51 19.31
CA LEU A 244 4.82 -17.23 18.32
C LEU A 244 3.40 -16.68 18.31
N GLU A 245 2.86 -16.44 17.12
CA GLU A 245 1.44 -16.11 16.93
C GLU A 245 0.68 -17.38 16.54
N CYS A 246 -0.42 -17.67 17.24
CA CYS A 246 -1.27 -18.82 16.95
C CYS A 246 -2.66 -18.37 16.46
N ALA A 247 -3.08 -18.94 15.33
CA ALA A 247 -4.40 -18.72 14.75
C ALA A 247 -5.07 -20.06 14.36
N ASN A 248 -6.40 -20.05 14.20
CA ASN A 248 -7.14 -21.25 13.81
C ASN A 248 -7.02 -21.52 12.30
N ARG A 249 -6.85 -22.79 11.91
CA ARG A 249 -6.91 -23.21 10.50
C ARG A 249 -8.38 -23.27 10.04
N GLN A 250 -8.69 -22.81 8.82
CA GLN A 250 -10.07 -22.75 8.34
C GLN A 250 -10.79 -24.13 8.36
N ARG A 251 -12.06 -24.06 8.80
CA ARG A 251 -13.28 -24.91 8.75
C ARG A 251 -13.28 -26.44 8.57
N SER A 252 -12.20 -27.12 8.18
CA SER A 252 -12.19 -28.59 8.05
C SER A 252 -11.19 -29.31 8.98
N SER A 253 -10.35 -28.57 9.70
CA SER A 253 -9.34 -29.13 10.59
C SER A 253 -9.32 -28.32 11.88
N ASN A 254 -9.76 -28.89 13.00
CA ASN A 254 -9.71 -28.30 14.34
C ASN A 254 -8.27 -28.16 14.89
N SER A 255 -7.29 -27.91 14.02
CA SER A 255 -5.87 -27.82 14.36
C SER A 255 -5.43 -26.35 14.39
N LEU A 256 -4.88 -25.92 15.52
CA LEU A 256 -4.20 -24.62 15.66
C LEU A 256 -2.90 -24.62 14.85
N ALA A 257 -2.62 -23.51 14.16
CA ALA A 257 -1.33 -23.28 13.52
C ALA A 257 -0.59 -22.16 14.28
N CYS A 258 0.62 -22.45 14.75
CA CYS A 258 1.50 -21.50 15.44
C CYS A 258 2.75 -21.24 14.59
N PHE A 259 3.12 -19.98 14.42
CA PHE A 259 4.29 -19.55 13.64
C PHE A 259 5.30 -18.83 14.53
N SER A 260 6.59 -19.14 14.37
CA SER A 260 7.66 -18.64 15.23
C SER A 260 8.39 -17.44 14.63
N TRP A 261 8.54 -16.38 15.43
CA TRP A 261 9.34 -15.21 15.11
C TRP A 261 10.43 -15.04 16.17
N VAL A 262 11.69 -15.14 15.74
CA VAL A 262 12.85 -14.94 16.62
C VAL A 262 13.17 -13.45 16.69
N SER A 263 13.06 -12.86 17.88
CA SER A 263 13.46 -11.47 18.11
C SER A 263 14.58 -11.44 19.16
N ARG A 264 15.80 -11.06 18.75
CA ARG A 264 16.92 -10.93 19.71
C ARG A 264 16.84 -9.56 20.38
N PHE A 265 16.66 -9.55 21.69
CA PHE A 265 16.74 -8.34 22.50
C PHE A 265 17.94 -8.42 23.43
N THR A 266 18.68 -7.32 23.54
CA THR A 266 19.72 -7.17 24.56
C THR A 266 19.04 -6.65 25.83
N THR A 267 18.77 -7.55 26.78
CA THR A 267 18.38 -7.15 28.13
C THR A 267 19.57 -6.50 28.82
N PHE A 268 19.65 -5.17 28.81
CA PHE A 268 20.37 -4.43 29.86
C PHE A 268 19.48 -4.31 31.10
N ALA A 269 18.86 -5.41 31.53
CA ALA A 269 18.38 -5.49 32.88
C ALA A 269 19.60 -5.86 33.71
N SER A 270 20.33 -4.83 34.15
CA SER A 270 21.14 -5.02 35.35
C SER A 270 20.11 -5.39 36.43
N CYS A 271 19.96 -6.68 36.73
CA CYS A 271 19.57 -7.09 38.07
C CYS A 271 20.66 -6.50 38.97
N MET A 272 20.53 -5.22 39.31
CA MET A 272 21.34 -4.63 40.35
C MET A 272 20.85 -5.28 41.63
N ILE A 273 21.55 -6.35 42.00
CA ILE A 273 21.93 -6.53 43.39
C ILE A 273 22.72 -5.26 43.73
N GLU A 274 22.04 -4.21 44.17
CA GLU A 274 22.69 -3.28 45.08
C GLU A 274 22.74 -4.00 46.43
N MET A 275 23.93 -4.47 46.77
CA MET A 275 24.42 -4.38 48.15
C MET A 275 25.15 -3.06 48.30
#